data_AF-A0A9X3V7N5-F1
#
_entry.id   AF-A0A9X3V7N5-F1
#
_cell.length_a   1.000
_cell.length_b   1.000
_cell.length_c   1.000
_cell.angle_alpha   90.00
_cell.angle_beta   90.00
_cell.angle_gamma   90.00
#
_symmetry.space_group_name_H-M   'P 1'
#
loop_
_entity.id
_entity.type
_entity.pdbx_description
1 polymer ?
#
loop_
_entity_poly.entity_id
_entity_poly.type
_entity_poly.pdbx_seq_one_letter_code
_entity_poly.pdbx_strand_id
1 'polypeptide(L)'
;MTLKIEARTLTITEMIQNFEQAGWNSSILSNLEKYELKGLEYSSVNMDMYESANSACRWIRGMSPHKEGFVLYGNDTWQPNTIISNHKKFWGLFDPKHKPTNEFSWSEQSEDGVKFYGLSPLKENEWLLRSSILERENTWIVLGEFCTELIEKYLSLGWSCSPGEIIPTNLLAFTKETNTFLLRFFGPADDLKQGTIIISKASSIDELSIYIKASQRV
;
A
#
# COMPACT_ATOMS: atom_id res chain seq x y z
N MET A 1 27.07 -44.44 -2.46
CA MET A 1 25.72 -44.30 -1.89
C MET A 1 25.35 -42.84 -2.02
N THR A 2 24.68 -42.47 -3.11
CA THR A 2 24.44 -41.07 -3.48
C THR A 2 23.08 -40.66 -2.92
N LEU A 3 23.07 -39.77 -1.94
CA LEU A 3 21.84 -39.19 -1.39
C LEU A 3 21.16 -38.37 -2.48
N LYS A 4 20.08 -38.93 -3.06
CA LYS A 4 19.05 -38.15 -3.74
C LYS A 4 18.39 -37.26 -2.69
N ILE A 5 18.80 -36.00 -2.63
CA ILE A 5 17.99 -34.97 -1.98
C ILE A 5 16.82 -34.73 -2.94
N GLU A 6 15.68 -35.36 -2.62
CA GLU A 6 14.40 -34.96 -3.20
C GLU A 6 14.14 -33.52 -2.77
N ALA A 7 14.45 -32.57 -3.66
CA ALA A 7 13.93 -31.23 -3.56
C ALA A 7 12.40 -31.36 -3.67
N ARG A 8 11.72 -31.43 -2.53
CA ARG A 8 10.29 -31.15 -2.45
C ARG A 8 10.13 -29.74 -2.99
N THR A 9 9.62 -29.64 -4.21
CA THR A 9 9.04 -28.41 -4.73
C THR A 9 7.88 -28.11 -3.79
N LEU A 10 8.12 -27.28 -2.77
CA LEU A 10 7.06 -26.60 -2.06
C LEU A 10 6.36 -25.78 -3.13
N THR A 11 5.20 -26.26 -3.57
CA THR A 11 4.31 -25.47 -4.41
C THR A 11 4.03 -24.19 -3.63
N ILE A 12 4.63 -23.08 -4.08
CA ILE A 12 4.38 -21.74 -3.56
C ILE A 12 2.89 -21.48 -3.80
N THR A 13 2.08 -21.81 -2.82
CA THR A 13 0.62 -21.67 -2.95
C THR A 13 0.33 -20.21 -2.65
N GLU A 14 -0.04 -19.47 -3.68
CA GLU A 14 -0.60 -18.14 -3.51
C GLU A 14 -1.90 -18.24 -2.70
N MET A 15 -2.01 -17.40 -1.67
CA MET A 15 -3.16 -17.34 -0.78
C MET A 15 -3.86 -16.00 -0.95
N ILE A 16 -5.16 -16.04 -1.19
CA ILE A 16 -6.03 -14.86 -1.25
C ILE A 16 -7.14 -15.07 -0.23
N GLN A 17 -7.12 -14.28 0.84
CA GLN A 17 -7.96 -14.48 2.02
C GLN A 17 -8.39 -13.15 2.60
N ASN A 18 -9.58 -13.10 3.21
CA ASN A 18 -9.94 -11.93 4.00
C ASN A 18 -9.07 -11.88 5.27
N PHE A 19 -8.99 -10.70 5.90
CA PHE A 19 -8.13 -10.52 7.08
C PHE A 19 -8.50 -11.43 8.26
N GLU A 20 -9.78 -11.76 8.44
CA GLU A 20 -10.23 -12.69 9.49
C GLU A 20 -9.67 -14.10 9.28
N GLN A 21 -9.74 -14.61 8.05
CA GLN A 21 -9.21 -15.91 7.65
C GLN A 21 -7.68 -15.96 7.72
N ALA A 22 -7.03 -14.84 7.38
CA ALA A 22 -5.59 -14.71 7.44
C ALA A 22 -5.05 -14.51 8.89
N GLY A 23 -5.93 -14.36 9.88
CA GLY A 23 -5.55 -14.26 11.29
C GLY A 23 -4.97 -12.90 11.70
N TRP A 24 -5.38 -11.81 11.05
CA TRP A 24 -4.96 -10.46 11.43
C TRP A 24 -5.45 -10.08 12.83
N ASN A 25 -4.68 -9.24 13.52
CA ASN A 25 -4.96 -8.82 14.90
C ASN A 25 -6.39 -8.24 15.04
N SER A 26 -7.10 -8.60 16.12
CA SER A 26 -8.46 -8.12 16.39
C SER A 26 -8.57 -6.60 16.47
N SER A 27 -7.52 -5.89 16.88
CA SER A 27 -7.49 -4.42 16.87
C SER A 27 -7.56 -3.85 15.45
N ILE A 28 -6.92 -4.51 14.49
CA ILE A 28 -6.95 -4.13 13.06
C ILE A 28 -8.34 -4.37 12.51
N LEU A 29 -8.92 -5.54 12.79
CA LEU A 29 -10.27 -5.88 12.36
C LEU A 29 -11.30 -4.89 12.93
N SER A 30 -11.21 -4.56 14.22
CA SER A 30 -12.09 -3.58 14.87
C SER A 30 -11.93 -2.17 14.30
N ASN A 31 -10.69 -1.76 13.97
CA ASN A 31 -10.44 -0.49 13.31
C ASN A 31 -11.05 -0.46 11.91
N LEU A 32 -10.90 -1.51 11.10
CA LEU A 32 -11.54 -1.58 9.80
C LEU A 32 -13.07 -1.53 9.91
N GLU A 33 -13.66 -2.26 10.86
CA GLU A 33 -15.10 -2.26 11.12
C GLU A 33 -15.62 -0.86 11.50
N LYS A 34 -14.91 -0.12 12.36
CA LYS A 34 -15.24 1.27 12.72
C LYS A 34 -15.34 2.19 11.50
N TYR A 35 -14.52 1.94 10.48
CA TYR A 35 -14.55 2.68 9.22
C TYR A 35 -15.42 2.02 8.14
N GLU A 36 -16.17 0.96 8.46
CA GLU A 36 -16.99 0.18 7.49
C GLU A 36 -16.17 -0.38 6.31
N LEU A 37 -14.92 -0.75 6.60
CA LEU A 37 -13.96 -1.29 5.64
C LEU A 37 -13.73 -2.78 5.87
N LYS A 38 -13.25 -3.46 4.84
CA LYS A 38 -12.73 -4.83 4.89
C LYS A 38 -11.31 -4.88 4.32
N GLY A 39 -10.55 -5.88 4.74
CA GLY A 39 -9.23 -6.18 4.23
C GLY A 39 -9.19 -7.53 3.50
N LEU A 40 -8.43 -7.57 2.41
CA LEU A 40 -8.05 -8.77 1.67
C LEU A 40 -6.52 -8.85 1.65
N GLU A 41 -5.99 -10.03 1.93
CA GLU A 41 -4.58 -10.34 1.85
C GLU A 41 -4.31 -11.21 0.62
N TYR A 42 -3.34 -10.80 -0.20
CA TYR A 42 -2.76 -11.61 -1.27
C TYR A 42 -1.30 -11.87 -0.95
N SER A 43 -0.92 -13.13 -0.73
CA SER A 43 0.40 -13.46 -0.21
C SER A 43 0.90 -14.83 -0.65
N SER A 44 2.21 -15.00 -0.58
CA SER A 44 2.84 -16.32 -0.65
C SER A 44 4.22 -16.32 -0.01
N VAL A 45 4.78 -17.51 0.17
CA VAL A 45 6.16 -17.69 0.64
C VAL A 45 7.11 -17.20 -0.46
N ASN A 46 7.99 -16.25 -0.14
CA ASN A 46 8.93 -15.63 -1.10
C ASN A 46 8.27 -14.95 -2.31
N MET A 47 7.03 -14.46 -2.17
CA MET A 47 6.34 -13.73 -3.25
C MET A 47 7.07 -12.45 -3.64
N ASP A 48 7.32 -12.20 -4.92
CA ASP A 48 7.93 -10.92 -5.33
C ASP A 48 7.00 -9.74 -5.05
N MET A 49 7.57 -8.66 -4.50
CA MET A 49 6.82 -7.48 -4.11
C MET A 49 6.14 -6.79 -5.27
N TYR A 50 6.89 -6.60 -6.36
CA TYR A 50 6.37 -5.98 -7.57
C TYR A 50 5.27 -6.86 -8.17
N GLU A 51 5.47 -8.18 -8.23
CA GLU A 51 4.45 -9.11 -8.71
C GLU A 51 3.16 -9.04 -7.88
N SER A 52 3.30 -8.99 -6.55
CA SER A 52 2.14 -8.90 -5.65
C SER A 52 1.35 -7.60 -5.82
N ALA A 53 2.05 -6.46 -5.83
CA ALA A 53 1.43 -5.14 -5.97
C ALA A 53 0.83 -4.96 -7.37
N ASN A 54 1.53 -5.41 -8.41
CA ASN A 54 1.07 -5.32 -9.78
C ASN A 54 -0.17 -6.21 -10.03
N SER A 55 -0.19 -7.43 -9.47
CA SER A 55 -1.37 -8.30 -9.53
C SER A 55 -2.58 -7.69 -8.84
N ALA A 56 -2.40 -7.13 -7.64
CA ALA A 56 -3.47 -6.42 -6.93
C ALA A 56 -4.00 -5.24 -7.74
N CYS A 57 -3.11 -4.39 -8.29
CA CYS A 57 -3.49 -3.29 -9.16
C CYS A 57 -4.24 -3.77 -10.41
N ARG A 58 -3.77 -4.86 -11.04
CA ARG A 58 -4.39 -5.44 -12.23
C ARG A 58 -5.79 -5.97 -11.95
N TRP A 59 -6.02 -6.66 -10.84
CA TRP A 59 -7.36 -7.15 -10.50
C TRP A 59 -8.34 -6.00 -10.27
N ILE A 60 -7.91 -4.97 -9.52
CA ILE A 60 -8.75 -3.81 -9.24
C ILE A 60 -9.08 -3.05 -10.53
N ARG A 61 -8.10 -2.82 -11.41
CA ARG A 61 -8.35 -2.18 -12.71
C ARG A 61 -9.18 -3.05 -13.65
N GLY A 62 -9.03 -4.36 -13.59
CA GLY A 62 -9.85 -5.30 -14.36
C GLY A 62 -11.32 -5.28 -13.93
N MET A 63 -11.58 -5.13 -12.62
CA MET A 63 -12.92 -4.98 -12.07
C MET A 63 -13.49 -3.56 -12.23
N SER A 64 -12.63 -2.54 -12.17
CA SER A 64 -13.02 -1.12 -12.23
C SER A 64 -12.03 -0.32 -13.08
N PRO A 65 -12.17 -0.34 -14.42
CA PRO A 65 -11.16 0.22 -15.35
C PRO A 65 -11.00 1.74 -15.28
N HIS A 66 -11.97 2.44 -14.70
CA HIS A 66 -11.94 3.90 -14.54
C HIS A 66 -11.16 4.37 -13.31
N LYS A 67 -10.68 3.46 -12.44
CA LYS A 67 -9.92 3.84 -11.25
C LYS A 67 -8.50 4.24 -11.63
N GLU A 68 -8.15 5.49 -11.32
CA GLU A 68 -6.79 5.99 -11.43
C GLU A 68 -5.95 5.50 -10.24
N GLY A 69 -4.65 5.29 -10.48
CA GLY A 69 -3.74 4.81 -9.45
C GLY A 69 -2.75 5.89 -9.05
N PHE A 70 -2.51 6.04 -7.75
CA PHE A 70 -1.54 6.95 -7.18
C PHE A 70 -0.69 6.21 -6.16
N VAL A 71 0.60 6.51 -6.12
CA VAL A 71 1.45 6.15 -4.99
C VAL A 71 1.43 7.32 -4.02
N LEU A 72 1.02 7.06 -2.79
CA LEU A 72 1.24 7.91 -1.64
C LEU A 72 2.55 7.49 -0.99
N TYR A 73 3.44 8.44 -0.71
CA TYR A 73 4.68 8.18 0.01
C TYR A 73 4.95 9.31 0.99
N GLY A 74 5.59 8.96 2.09
CA GLY A 74 5.87 9.85 3.20
C GLY A 74 7.19 9.48 3.85
N ASN A 75 7.78 10.42 4.59
CA ASN A 75 8.92 10.07 5.42
C ASN A 75 8.48 9.22 6.61
N ASP A 76 9.22 8.14 6.87
CA ASP A 76 8.98 7.29 8.04
C ASP A 76 9.32 8.04 9.34
N THR A 77 10.35 8.90 9.30
CA THR A 77 10.85 9.64 10.46
C THR A 77 10.87 11.16 10.25
N TRP A 78 10.76 11.90 11.35
CA TRP A 78 10.97 13.35 11.35
C TRP A 78 12.39 13.69 10.87
N GLN A 79 12.48 14.65 9.95
CA GLN A 79 13.74 15.18 9.45
C GLN A 79 14.09 16.45 10.22
N PRO A 80 15.38 16.70 10.53
CA PRO A 80 15.77 17.94 11.21
C PRO A 80 15.40 19.15 10.34
N ASN A 81 14.90 20.22 10.92
CA ASN A 81 14.49 21.42 10.17
C ASN A 81 15.72 22.26 9.76
N THR A 82 16.39 21.84 8.69
CA THR A 82 17.59 22.52 8.16
C THR A 82 17.39 22.95 6.70
N ILE A 83 18.21 23.91 6.25
CA ILE A 83 18.28 24.32 4.84
C ILE A 83 18.49 23.10 3.93
N ILE A 84 19.32 22.12 4.35
CA ILE A 84 19.62 20.91 3.59
C ILE A 84 18.38 20.01 3.50
N SER A 85 17.65 19.80 4.59
CA SER A 85 16.42 19.01 4.61
C SER A 85 15.34 19.63 3.72
N ASN A 86 15.22 20.96 3.79
CA ASN A 86 14.30 21.75 2.97
C ASN A 86 14.71 21.81 1.49
N HIS A 87 16.00 21.67 1.17
CA HIS A 87 16.52 21.60 -0.20
C HIS A 87 16.50 20.19 -0.81
N LYS A 88 16.85 19.16 -0.03
CA LYS A 88 16.84 17.76 -0.48
C LYS A 88 15.42 17.23 -0.60
N LYS A 89 14.46 17.83 0.11
CA LYS A 89 13.01 17.56 0.09
C LYS A 89 12.68 16.06 0.21
N PHE A 90 11.39 15.79 0.18
CA PHE A 90 10.73 14.53 -0.13
C PHE A 90 11.45 13.61 -1.16
N TRP A 91 12.25 14.18 -2.06
CA TRP A 91 12.83 13.54 -3.23
C TRP A 91 14.24 12.98 -3.04
N GLY A 92 14.89 13.25 -1.91
CA GLY A 92 16.15 12.58 -1.56
C GLY A 92 16.03 11.05 -1.45
N LEU A 93 14.79 10.53 -1.47
CA LEU A 93 14.47 9.11 -1.52
C LEU A 93 14.60 8.49 -2.91
N PHE A 94 14.68 9.32 -3.94
CA PHE A 94 14.76 8.88 -5.33
C PHE A 94 16.09 9.28 -5.94
N ASP A 95 16.66 8.38 -6.75
CA ASP A 95 17.72 8.75 -7.67
C ASP A 95 17.21 9.91 -8.56
N PRO A 96 17.98 10.98 -8.78
CA PRO A 96 17.60 12.07 -9.70
C PRO A 96 17.09 11.60 -11.06
N LYS A 97 17.53 10.43 -11.56
CA LYS A 97 17.06 9.81 -12.81
C LYS A 97 15.66 9.20 -12.72
N HIS A 98 15.21 8.92 -11.49
CA HIS A 98 13.94 8.30 -11.15
C HIS A 98 13.15 9.23 -10.25
N LYS A 99 13.19 10.54 -10.48
CA LYS A 99 12.28 11.45 -9.79
C LYS A 99 10.89 11.33 -10.43
N PRO A 100 9.83 11.07 -9.66
CA PRO A 100 8.48 11.02 -10.20
C PRO A 100 8.08 12.29 -10.94
N THR A 101 7.28 12.13 -11.99
CA THR A 101 6.63 13.23 -12.72
C THR A 101 5.23 13.48 -12.17
N ASN A 102 4.74 14.73 -12.36
CA ASN A 102 3.41 15.18 -11.95
C ASN A 102 3.10 14.87 -10.49
N GLU A 103 4.03 15.24 -9.63
CA GLU A 103 3.92 15.10 -8.20
C GLU A 103 3.04 16.18 -7.53
N PHE A 104 2.45 15.82 -6.41
CA PHE A 104 1.98 16.79 -5.42
C PHE A 104 2.63 16.46 -4.08
N SER A 105 3.18 17.46 -3.39
CA SER A 105 3.93 17.26 -2.14
C SER A 105 3.64 18.37 -1.13
N TRP A 106 3.61 18.00 0.14
CA TRP A 106 3.43 18.92 1.26
C TRP A 106 4.30 18.50 2.45
N SER A 107 4.27 19.30 3.51
CA SER A 107 5.05 19.04 4.72
C SER A 107 4.28 19.32 5.99
N GLU A 108 4.52 18.52 7.00
CA GLU A 108 4.07 18.70 8.38
C GLU A 108 5.23 19.18 9.24
N GLN A 109 4.98 20.16 10.12
CA GLN A 109 5.98 20.75 11.01
C GLN A 109 5.64 20.40 12.46
N SER A 110 6.65 20.02 13.25
CA SER A 110 6.54 19.78 14.69
C SER A 110 7.81 20.22 15.42
N GLU A 111 7.81 20.10 16.75
CA GLU A 111 9.01 20.32 17.57
C GLU A 111 10.14 19.33 17.23
N ASP A 112 9.81 18.13 16.77
CA ASP A 112 10.75 17.08 16.37
C ASP A 112 11.35 17.31 14.97
N GLY A 113 10.80 18.25 14.20
CA GLY A 113 11.30 18.65 12.88
C GLY A 113 10.22 18.73 11.81
N VAL A 114 10.56 18.28 10.60
CA VAL A 114 9.67 18.30 9.42
C VAL A 114 9.49 16.90 8.84
N LYS A 115 8.26 16.53 8.49
CA LYS A 115 7.95 15.36 7.67
C LYS A 115 7.45 15.81 6.30
N PHE A 116 7.92 15.16 5.25
CA PHE A 116 7.44 15.39 3.90
C PHE A 116 6.54 14.24 3.44
N TYR A 117 5.47 14.62 2.75
CA TYR A 117 4.48 13.71 2.18
C TYR A 117 4.17 14.12 0.75
N GLY A 118 3.55 13.21 0.02
CA GLY A 118 3.14 13.49 -1.33
C GLY A 118 2.67 12.27 -2.08
N LEU A 119 2.26 12.54 -3.31
CA LEU A 119 1.59 11.60 -4.17
C LEU A 119 2.05 11.75 -5.60
N SER A 120 2.01 10.66 -6.34
CA SER A 120 2.37 10.63 -7.75
C SER A 120 1.49 9.65 -8.53
N PRO A 121 0.99 10.02 -9.73
CA PRO A 121 0.20 9.13 -10.57
C PRO A 121 1.02 7.92 -11.02
N LEU A 122 0.48 6.72 -10.82
CA LEU A 122 1.11 5.45 -11.23
C LEU A 122 1.28 5.36 -12.75
N LYS A 123 0.34 5.91 -13.53
CA LYS A 123 0.36 5.83 -15.01
C LYS A 123 1.63 6.42 -15.61
N GLU A 124 2.14 7.48 -15.00
CA GLU A 124 3.36 8.17 -15.46
C GLU A 124 4.61 7.67 -14.74
N ASN A 125 4.42 6.92 -13.66
CA ASN A 125 5.47 6.52 -12.74
C ASN A 125 5.39 5.02 -12.42
N GLU A 126 5.09 4.16 -13.41
CA GLU A 126 4.94 2.72 -13.20
C GLU A 126 6.21 2.07 -12.63
N TRP A 127 7.37 2.67 -12.89
CA TRP A 127 8.64 2.25 -12.32
C TRP A 127 8.64 2.30 -10.78
N LEU A 128 7.78 3.12 -10.15
CA LEU A 128 7.61 3.16 -8.69
C LEU A 128 7.20 1.81 -8.12
N LEU A 129 6.41 1.03 -8.87
CA LEU A 129 6.01 -0.31 -8.44
C LEU A 129 7.21 -1.27 -8.35
N ARG A 130 8.30 -0.97 -9.07
CA ARG A 130 9.54 -1.77 -9.10
C ARG A 130 10.62 -1.20 -8.18
N SER A 131 10.31 -0.13 -7.45
CA SER A 131 11.27 0.57 -6.62
C SER A 131 11.16 0.12 -5.16
N SER A 132 12.26 0.26 -4.42
CA SER A 132 12.31 -0.01 -2.98
C SER A 132 11.47 0.95 -2.15
N ILE A 133 10.74 1.90 -2.76
CA ILE A 133 9.87 2.79 -2.00
C ILE A 133 8.64 2.06 -1.47
N LEU A 134 8.21 0.98 -2.12
CA LEU A 134 7.07 0.17 -1.68
C LEU A 134 7.32 -0.52 -0.34
N GLU A 135 8.58 -0.70 0.06
CA GLU A 135 8.95 -1.33 1.33
C GLU A 135 8.81 -0.37 2.53
N ARG A 136 8.66 0.93 2.27
CA ARG A 136 8.64 1.94 3.33
C ARG A 136 7.30 1.95 4.05
N GLU A 137 7.35 2.23 5.35
CA GLU A 137 6.16 2.14 6.21
C GLU A 137 5.08 3.14 5.84
N ASN A 138 5.49 4.35 5.44
CA ASN A 138 4.60 5.41 5.01
C ASN A 138 4.33 5.41 3.49
N THR A 139 4.60 4.29 2.78
CA THR A 139 4.21 4.14 1.37
C THR A 139 2.95 3.32 1.22
N TRP A 140 2.01 3.84 0.44
CA TRP A 140 0.72 3.23 0.12
C TRP A 140 0.39 3.45 -1.35
N ILE A 141 -0.37 2.54 -1.95
CA ILE A 141 -0.96 2.75 -3.27
C ILE A 141 -2.46 2.99 -3.08
N VAL A 142 -3.00 4.00 -3.74
CA VAL A 142 -4.42 4.31 -3.76
C VAL A 142 -4.94 4.14 -5.18
N LEU A 143 -6.03 3.38 -5.33
CA LEU A 143 -6.73 3.17 -6.59
C LEU A 143 -8.17 3.65 -6.47
N GLY A 144 -8.54 4.69 -7.21
CA GLY A 144 -9.89 5.24 -7.22
C GLY A 144 -9.96 6.59 -7.94
N GLU A 145 -11.04 7.33 -7.68
CA GLU A 145 -11.19 8.69 -8.21
C GLU A 145 -10.32 9.66 -7.41
N PHE A 146 -9.51 10.45 -8.12
CA PHE A 146 -8.66 11.44 -7.50
C PHE A 146 -9.44 12.70 -7.17
N CYS A 147 -9.38 13.12 -5.91
CA CYS A 147 -9.99 14.37 -5.45
C CYS A 147 -9.00 15.09 -4.53
N THR A 148 -8.41 16.17 -5.04
CA THR A 148 -7.44 16.99 -4.31
C THR A 148 -8.02 17.57 -3.02
N GLU A 149 -9.28 18.02 -3.05
CA GLU A 149 -9.97 18.57 -1.89
C GLU A 149 -10.08 17.55 -0.74
N LEU A 150 -10.36 16.28 -1.07
CA LEU A 150 -10.43 15.21 -0.07
C LEU A 150 -9.02 14.81 0.43
N ILE A 151 -7.99 14.89 -0.42
CA ILE A 151 -6.61 14.70 0.01
C ILE A 151 -6.20 15.78 1.01
N GLU A 152 -6.50 17.05 0.74
CA GLU A 152 -6.24 18.15 1.68
C GLU A 152 -7.04 17.98 2.98
N LYS A 153 -8.30 17.55 2.88
CA LYS A 153 -9.16 17.33 4.06
C LYS A 153 -8.62 16.22 4.98
N TYR A 154 -8.26 15.06 4.44
CA TYR A 154 -7.91 13.89 5.26
C TYR A 154 -6.40 13.72 5.48
N LEU A 155 -5.56 14.22 4.58
CA LEU A 155 -4.12 13.98 4.57
C LEU A 155 -3.30 15.26 4.72
N SER A 156 -3.90 16.41 5.05
CA SER A 156 -3.19 17.69 5.24
C SER A 156 -2.05 17.61 6.25
N LEU A 157 -2.24 16.86 7.33
CA LEU A 157 -1.21 16.60 8.35
C LEU A 157 -0.37 15.35 8.04
N GLY A 158 -0.44 14.85 6.80
CA GLY A 158 0.20 13.61 6.40
C GLY A 158 -0.47 12.37 6.98
N TRP A 159 0.16 11.21 6.84
CA TRP A 159 -0.27 9.96 7.45
C TRP A 159 0.91 9.31 8.15
N SER A 160 0.68 8.82 9.35
CA SER A 160 1.62 8.01 10.11
C SER A 160 0.80 7.16 11.06
N CYS A 161 1.27 5.95 11.35
CA CYS A 161 0.65 5.14 12.37
C CYS A 161 0.91 5.75 13.75
N SER A 162 -0.13 5.85 14.56
CA SER A 162 0.03 6.08 16.01
C SER A 162 0.65 4.83 16.66
N PRO A 163 1.25 4.94 17.85
CA PRO A 163 1.74 3.77 18.58
C PRO A 163 0.65 2.69 18.72
N GLY A 164 0.92 1.49 18.20
CA GLY A 164 -0.01 0.37 18.20
C GLY A 164 -0.96 0.29 16.99
N GLU A 165 -0.92 1.26 16.07
CA GLU A 165 -1.61 1.19 14.78
C GLU A 165 -0.71 0.59 13.70
N ILE A 166 -1.30 -0.19 12.80
CA ILE A 166 -0.61 -0.78 11.63
C ILE A 166 -1.04 -0.10 10.33
N ILE A 167 -2.23 0.52 10.34
CA ILE A 167 -2.80 1.24 9.21
C ILE A 167 -3.18 2.65 9.70
N PRO A 168 -2.70 3.73 9.07
CA PRO A 168 -3.03 5.09 9.48
C PRO A 168 -4.53 5.37 9.42
N THR A 169 -5.09 5.85 10.53
CA THR A 169 -6.52 6.13 10.69
C THR A 169 -7.06 7.11 9.63
N ASN A 170 -6.27 8.09 9.23
CA ASN A 170 -6.67 9.06 8.22
C ASN A 170 -6.75 8.48 6.81
N LEU A 171 -5.92 7.47 6.48
CA LEU A 171 -6.05 6.71 5.23
C LEU A 171 -7.32 5.86 5.24
N LEU A 172 -7.70 5.27 6.38
CA LEU A 172 -8.98 4.56 6.51
C LEU A 172 -10.17 5.50 6.30
N ALA A 173 -10.15 6.67 6.95
CA ALA A 173 -11.20 7.69 6.79
C ALA A 173 -11.31 8.18 5.33
N PHE A 174 -10.17 8.46 4.69
CA PHE A 174 -10.10 8.82 3.28
C PHE A 174 -10.69 7.71 2.39
N THR A 175 -10.34 6.45 2.65
CA THR A 175 -10.80 5.27 1.89
C THR A 175 -12.32 5.10 2.01
N LYS A 176 -12.88 5.27 3.22
CA LYS A 176 -14.32 5.23 3.47
C LYS A 176 -15.05 6.30 2.66
N GLU A 177 -14.56 7.52 2.68
CA GLU A 177 -15.23 8.65 2.00
C GLU A 177 -15.19 8.49 0.47
N THR A 178 -14.02 8.14 -0.06
CA THR A 178 -13.74 8.14 -1.51
C THR A 178 -14.07 6.83 -2.21
N ASN A 179 -14.38 5.77 -1.47
CA ASN A 179 -14.53 4.41 -2.03
C ASN A 179 -13.29 3.97 -2.85
N THR A 180 -12.11 4.38 -2.42
CA THR A 180 -10.84 3.97 -3.02
C THR A 180 -10.45 2.57 -2.55
N PHE A 181 -9.52 1.93 -3.25
CA PHE A 181 -8.77 0.79 -2.74
C PHE A 181 -7.44 1.30 -2.23
N LEU A 182 -7.12 0.95 -0.99
CA LEU A 182 -5.86 1.24 -0.34
C LEU A 182 -5.02 -0.05 -0.33
N LEU A 183 -3.83 0.01 -0.91
CA LEU A 183 -2.93 -1.13 -1.07
C LEU A 183 -1.62 -0.84 -0.36
N ARG A 184 -1.06 -1.85 0.29
CA ARG A 184 0.29 -1.79 0.85
C ARG A 184 0.95 -3.15 0.79
N PHE A 185 2.24 -3.13 0.50
CA PHE A 185 3.07 -4.32 0.60
C PHE A 185 3.44 -4.62 2.05
N PHE A 186 3.55 -5.89 2.39
CA PHE A 186 4.05 -6.35 3.68
C PHE A 186 5.04 -7.50 3.50
N GLY A 187 6.02 -7.58 4.40
CA GLY A 187 6.93 -8.71 4.53
C GLY A 187 8.39 -8.32 4.74
N PRO A 188 9.28 -9.33 4.77
CA PRO A 188 8.96 -10.71 5.13
C PRO A 188 8.62 -10.80 6.63
N ALA A 189 7.54 -11.50 6.95
CA ALA A 189 7.24 -11.91 8.32
C ALA A 189 8.12 -13.11 8.75
N ASP A 190 7.99 -13.56 9.99
CA ASP A 190 8.82 -14.65 10.56
C ASP A 190 8.79 -15.97 9.75
N ASP A 191 7.72 -16.20 8.99
CA ASP A 191 7.51 -17.37 8.12
C ASP A 191 7.91 -17.11 6.64
N LEU A 192 8.63 -16.02 6.37
CA LEU A 192 8.98 -15.54 5.02
C LEU A 192 7.75 -15.19 4.16
N LYS A 193 6.57 -15.10 4.78
CA LYS A 193 5.35 -14.69 4.11
C LYS A 193 5.42 -13.20 3.83
N GLN A 194 5.11 -12.87 2.59
CA GLN A 194 5.06 -11.50 2.10
C GLN A 194 4.00 -11.38 1.01
N GLY A 195 3.58 -10.15 0.74
CA GLY A 195 2.51 -9.91 -0.22
C GLY A 195 1.90 -8.53 -0.11
N THR A 196 0.69 -8.38 -0.62
CA THR A 196 -0.03 -7.12 -0.64
C THR A 196 -1.33 -7.24 0.14
N ILE A 197 -1.59 -6.27 1.01
CA ILE A 197 -2.92 -6.05 1.58
C ILE A 197 -3.71 -5.08 0.70
N ILE A 198 -5.01 -5.32 0.63
CA ILE A 198 -5.99 -4.50 -0.10
C ILE A 198 -7.12 -4.17 0.86
N ILE A 199 -7.38 -2.88 1.06
CA ILE A 199 -8.42 -2.38 1.96
C ILE A 199 -9.39 -1.50 1.16
N SER A 200 -10.69 -1.72 1.34
CA SER A 200 -11.74 -0.87 0.76
C SER A 200 -13.06 -1.11 1.48
N LYS A 201 -14.14 -0.49 0.99
CA LYS A 201 -15.50 -0.78 1.47
C LYS A 201 -15.81 -2.26 1.33
N ALA A 202 -16.64 -2.77 2.24
CA ALA A 202 -17.03 -4.17 2.26
C ALA A 202 -17.55 -4.67 0.89
N SER A 203 -18.45 -3.91 0.26
CA SER A 203 -19.00 -4.24 -1.07
C SER A 203 -17.91 -4.36 -2.14
N SER A 204 -16.95 -3.44 -2.16
CA SER A 204 -15.86 -3.44 -3.14
C SER A 204 -14.86 -4.58 -2.93
N ILE A 205 -14.59 -4.98 -1.68
CA ILE A 205 -13.77 -6.16 -1.38
C ILE A 205 -14.50 -7.46 -1.75
N ASP A 206 -15.80 -7.54 -1.49
CA ASP A 206 -16.61 -8.71 -1.82
C ASP A 206 -16.69 -8.89 -3.36
N GLU A 207 -16.91 -7.81 -4.11
CA GLU A 207 -16.84 -7.80 -5.59
C GLU A 207 -15.46 -8.21 -6.13
N LEU A 208 -14.39 -7.63 -5.57
CA LEU A 208 -13.01 -7.95 -5.96
C LEU A 208 -12.70 -9.43 -5.73
N SER A 209 -13.15 -9.98 -4.60
CA SER A 209 -12.96 -11.39 -4.27
C SER A 209 -13.66 -12.33 -5.27
N ILE A 210 -14.85 -11.95 -5.75
CA ILE A 210 -15.56 -12.69 -6.81
C ILE A 210 -14.80 -12.60 -8.13
N TYR A 211 -14.34 -11.40 -8.50
CA TYR A 211 -13.59 -11.16 -9.73
C TYR A 211 -12.30 -11.99 -9.78
N ILE A 212 -11.51 -11.97 -8.71
CA ILE A 212 -10.26 -12.73 -8.60
C ILE A 212 -10.53 -14.22 -8.82
N LYS A 213 -11.51 -14.80 -8.11
CA LYS A 213 -11.89 -16.22 -8.26
C LYS A 213 -12.33 -16.57 -9.68
N ALA A 214 -13.02 -15.66 -10.36
CA ALA A 214 -13.40 -15.86 -11.76
C ALA A 214 -12.18 -15.82 -12.69
N SER A 215 -11.23 -14.89 -12.45
CA SER A 215 -10.03 -14.73 -13.26
C SER A 215 -9.02 -15.88 -13.16
N GLN A 216 -9.03 -16.64 -12.05
CA GLN A 216 -8.16 -17.80 -11.83
C GLN A 216 -8.68 -19.12 -12.43
N ARG A 217 -9.91 -19.12 -12.97
CA ARG A 217 -10.54 -20.32 -13.58
C ARG A 217 -10.33 -20.43 -15.08
N VAL A 218 -9.68 -19.44 -15.68
CA VAL A 218 -9.35 -19.34 -17.11
C VAL A 218 -7.89 -19.69 -17.30
#